data_AF-A0A960GXM8-F1
#
_entry.id   AF-A0A960GXM8-F1
#
_cell.length_a   1.000
_cell.length_b   1.000
_cell.length_c   1.000
_cell.angle_alpha   90.00
_cell.angle_beta   90.00
_cell.angle_gamma   90.00
#
_symmetry.space_group_name_H-M   'P 1'
#
loop_
_entity.id
_entity.type
_entity.pdbx_description
1 polymer ?
#
loop_
_entity_poly.entity_id
_entity_poly.type
_entity_poly.pdbx_seq_one_letter_code
_entity_poly.pdbx_strand_id
1 'polypeptide(L)'
;AFAPSYDPLDGNHAHYTLDLSHTATAGTDALDMARRMGSGLVHLHLCDGTGASTDEHLVPGRGSQPTVEVCQMLAGSDFAGHVILEVTTSDARNKAEREALLVESLQFARSNLLR
;
A
#
# COMPACT_ATOMS: atom_id res chain seq x y z
N ALA A 1 -9.36 -27.18 3.54
CA ALA A 1 -9.00 -25.80 3.13
C ALA A 1 -9.98 -24.85 3.81
N PHE A 2 -9.51 -23.71 4.30
CA PHE A 2 -10.40 -22.68 4.84
C PHE A 2 -11.22 -22.07 3.70
N ALA A 3 -12.50 -21.78 3.97
CA ALA A 3 -13.40 -21.10 3.03
C ALA A 3 -13.91 -19.83 3.72
N PRO A 4 -13.75 -18.64 3.09
CA PRO A 4 -13.03 -18.41 1.83
C PRO A 4 -11.52 -18.68 1.94
N SER A 5 -10.84 -18.76 0.78
CA SER A 5 -9.37 -18.88 0.72
C SER A 5 -8.71 -17.68 1.39
N TYR A 6 -7.51 -17.89 1.93
CA TYR A 6 -6.70 -16.79 2.46
C TYR A 6 -6.09 -15.95 1.34
N ASP A 7 -5.90 -16.53 0.15
CA ASP A 7 -5.40 -15.81 -1.01
C ASP A 7 -6.59 -15.09 -1.71
N PRO A 8 -6.61 -13.75 -1.72
CA PRO A 8 -7.74 -13.00 -2.28
C PRO A 8 -7.90 -13.20 -3.80
N LEU A 9 -6.88 -13.71 -4.51
CA LEU A 9 -6.96 -13.91 -5.95
C LEU A 9 -7.68 -15.21 -6.32
N ASP A 10 -7.86 -16.15 -5.40
CA ASP A 10 -8.62 -17.38 -5.64
C ASP A 10 -10.11 -17.10 -5.93
N GLY A 11 -10.61 -15.92 -5.53
CA GLY A 11 -11.97 -15.47 -5.83
C GLY A 11 -12.20 -15.01 -7.28
N ASN A 12 -11.14 -14.85 -8.09
CA ASN A 12 -11.18 -14.38 -9.47
C ASN A 12 -12.05 -13.12 -9.69
N HIS A 13 -11.85 -12.13 -8.82
CA HIS A 13 -12.55 -10.85 -8.89
C HIS A 13 -12.02 -10.00 -10.06
N ALA A 14 -12.90 -9.16 -10.62
CA ALA A 14 -12.51 -8.26 -11.71
C ALA A 14 -11.61 -7.08 -11.24
N HIS A 15 -11.73 -6.72 -9.96
CA HIS A 15 -11.13 -5.51 -9.39
C HIS A 15 -10.53 -5.82 -8.03
N TYR A 16 -9.29 -5.40 -7.84
CA TYR A 16 -8.51 -5.60 -6.62
C TYR A 16 -7.99 -4.28 -6.08
N THR A 17 -7.94 -4.22 -4.76
CA THR A 17 -7.16 -3.24 -4.00
C THR A 17 -5.95 -3.95 -3.41
N LEU A 18 -4.76 -3.43 -3.66
CA LEU A 18 -3.57 -3.81 -2.91
C LEU A 18 -3.43 -2.87 -1.72
N ASP A 19 -3.30 -3.44 -0.53
CA ASP A 19 -3.13 -2.70 0.71
C ASP A 19 -1.81 -3.10 1.38
N LEU A 20 -0.91 -2.12 1.55
CA LEU A 20 0.46 -2.39 2.01
C LEU A 20 0.56 -2.65 3.51
N SER A 21 -0.37 -2.16 4.34
CA SER A 21 -0.35 -2.50 5.77
C SER A 21 -0.83 -3.93 5.96
N HIS A 22 -1.83 -4.36 5.18
CA HIS A 22 -2.28 -5.74 5.18
C HIS A 22 -1.23 -6.72 4.62
N THR A 23 -0.50 -6.38 3.56
CA THR A 23 0.61 -7.25 3.11
C THR A 23 1.72 -7.32 4.15
N ALA A 24 1.97 -6.24 4.89
CA ALA A 24 2.89 -6.26 6.03
C ALA A 24 2.42 -7.23 7.11
N THR A 25 1.20 -7.05 7.63
CA THR A 25 0.63 -7.90 8.69
C THR A 25 0.53 -9.36 8.26
N ALA A 26 0.22 -9.64 6.99
CA ALA A 26 0.14 -10.99 6.44
C ALA A 26 1.50 -11.60 6.07
N GLY A 27 2.60 -10.83 6.12
CA GLY A 27 3.93 -11.28 5.67
C GLY A 27 3.95 -11.69 4.19
N THR A 28 3.10 -11.08 3.36
CA THR A 28 2.95 -11.42 1.95
C THR A 28 3.80 -10.50 1.07
N ASP A 29 4.36 -11.03 -0.01
CA ASP A 29 5.12 -10.23 -0.99
C ASP A 29 4.17 -9.32 -1.78
N ALA A 30 4.22 -8.02 -1.48
CA ALA A 30 3.38 -7.00 -2.11
C ALA A 30 3.66 -6.85 -3.62
N LEU A 31 4.91 -7.05 -4.07
CA LEU A 31 5.26 -6.96 -5.49
C LEU A 31 4.72 -8.16 -6.26
N ASP A 32 4.84 -9.37 -5.71
CA ASP A 32 4.23 -10.56 -6.29
C ASP A 32 2.70 -10.41 -6.36
N MET A 33 2.08 -9.98 -5.26
CA MET A 33 0.64 -9.74 -5.21
C MET A 33 0.18 -8.74 -6.27
N ALA A 34 0.88 -7.60 -6.39
CA ALA A 34 0.57 -6.58 -7.40
C ALA A 34 0.69 -7.14 -8.84
N ARG A 35 1.73 -7.93 -9.14
CA ARG A 35 1.89 -8.57 -10.45
C ARG A 35 0.78 -9.56 -10.74
N ARG A 36 0.40 -10.37 -9.75
CA ARG A 36 -0.67 -11.38 -9.90
C ARG A 36 -2.04 -10.74 -10.08
N MET A 37 -2.31 -9.61 -9.42
CA MET A 37 -3.54 -8.83 -9.64
C MET A 37 -3.61 -8.26 -11.06
N GLY A 38 -2.47 -7.96 -11.67
CA GLY A 38 -2.35 -7.56 -13.07
C GLY A 38 -3.26 -6.37 -13.42
N SER A 39 -3.96 -6.45 -14.55
CA SER A 39 -4.93 -5.43 -14.97
C SER A 39 -6.15 -5.30 -14.05
N GLY A 40 -6.36 -6.26 -13.15
CA GLY A 40 -7.39 -6.18 -12.12
C GLY A 40 -7.01 -5.28 -10.95
N LEU A 41 -5.73 -4.92 -10.79
CA LEU A 41 -5.29 -3.95 -9.79
C LEU A 41 -5.78 -2.56 -10.21
N VAL A 42 -6.79 -2.06 -9.49
CA VAL A 42 -7.40 -0.75 -9.78
C VAL A 42 -7.18 0.25 -8.64
N HIS A 43 -6.83 -0.22 -7.45
CA HIS A 43 -6.63 0.61 -6.27
C HIS A 43 -5.36 0.17 -5.52
N LEU A 44 -4.56 1.14 -5.09
CA LEU A 44 -3.47 0.94 -4.12
C LEU A 44 -3.77 1.76 -2.88
N HIS A 45 -3.79 1.13 -1.71
CA HIS A 45 -3.66 1.83 -0.43
C HIS A 45 -2.18 1.92 -0.09
N LEU A 46 -1.66 3.14 -0.16
CA LEU A 46 -0.27 3.46 0.08
C LEU A 46 -0.09 3.88 1.53
N CYS A 47 0.50 2.97 2.28
CA CYS A 47 0.97 3.07 3.65
C CYS A 47 2.23 2.20 3.77
N ASP A 48 2.75 2.04 4.98
CA ASP A 48 3.85 1.13 5.26
C ASP A 48 3.59 0.40 6.58
N GLY A 49 4.24 -0.73 6.79
CA GLY A 49 4.11 -1.51 8.02
C GLY A 49 5.38 -2.30 8.29
N THR A 50 5.61 -2.67 9.55
CA THR A 50 6.82 -3.43 9.93
C THR A 50 6.61 -4.95 9.92
N GLY A 51 5.36 -5.38 9.74
CA GLY A 51 4.94 -6.78 9.86
C GLY A 51 4.50 -7.15 11.27
N ALA A 52 4.13 -6.18 12.09
CA ALA A 52 3.48 -6.46 13.35
C ALA A 52 2.14 -7.21 13.13
N SER A 53 1.68 -7.91 14.17
CA SER A 53 0.36 -8.55 14.17
C SER A 53 -0.80 -7.55 14.18
N THR A 54 -0.50 -6.26 14.30
CA THR A 54 -1.44 -5.15 14.23
C THR A 54 -1.31 -4.45 12.89
N ASP A 55 -2.41 -3.85 12.46
CA ASP A 55 -2.47 -3.08 11.22
C ASP A 55 -1.81 -1.70 11.40
N GLU A 56 -0.53 -1.64 11.08
CA GLU A 56 0.31 -0.45 11.21
C GLU A 56 0.19 0.39 9.94
N HIS A 57 -0.60 1.45 9.94
CA HIS A 57 -0.74 2.37 8.79
C HIS A 57 0.38 3.43 8.80
N LEU A 58 1.65 3.03 8.79
CA LEU A 58 2.78 3.96 8.89
C LEU A 58 2.88 4.85 7.64
N VAL A 59 3.59 5.97 7.79
CA VAL A 59 4.01 6.81 6.65
C VAL A 59 4.87 5.97 5.69
N PRO A 60 4.60 5.99 4.37
CA PRO A 60 5.41 5.32 3.36
C PRO A 60 6.92 5.57 3.52
N GLY A 61 7.71 4.50 3.59
CA GLY A 61 9.15 4.55 3.80
C GLY A 61 9.60 4.50 5.26
N ARG A 62 8.66 4.38 6.22
CA ARG A 62 8.96 4.21 7.65
C ARG A 62 8.75 2.79 8.17
N GLY A 63 8.31 1.87 7.32
CA GLY A 63 8.17 0.45 7.64
C GLY A 63 9.18 -0.40 6.86
N SER A 64 8.77 -1.62 6.53
CA SER A 64 9.59 -2.60 5.80
C SER A 64 8.96 -3.06 4.49
N GLN A 65 7.80 -2.51 4.09
CA GLN A 65 7.19 -2.84 2.81
C GLN A 65 7.97 -2.22 1.64
N PRO A 66 7.96 -2.86 0.46
CA PRO A 66 8.62 -2.35 -0.75
C PRO A 66 7.81 -1.20 -1.40
N THR A 67 7.54 -0.15 -0.63
CA THR A 67 6.65 0.96 -1.01
C THR A 67 7.17 1.72 -2.25
N VAL A 68 8.48 1.90 -2.35
CA VAL A 68 9.13 2.55 -3.51
C VAL A 68 8.96 1.68 -4.75
N GLU A 69 9.29 0.40 -4.65
CA GLU A 69 9.27 -0.54 -5.76
C GLU A 69 7.85 -0.76 -6.28
N VAL A 70 6.86 -0.85 -5.40
CA VAL A 70 5.45 -0.95 -5.79
C VAL A 70 5.04 0.33 -6.55
N CYS A 71 5.34 1.52 -6.02
CA CYS A 71 5.02 2.77 -6.69
C CYS A 71 5.67 2.88 -8.07
N GLN A 72 6.96 2.57 -8.18
CA GLN A 72 7.69 2.63 -9.44
C GLN A 72 7.20 1.58 -10.44
N MET A 73 6.82 0.38 -9.98
CA MET A 73 6.21 -0.64 -10.83
C MET A 73 4.90 -0.14 -11.43
N LEU A 74 4.05 0.51 -10.63
CA LEU A 74 2.80 1.10 -11.13
C LEU A 74 3.08 2.25 -12.10
N ALA A 75 4.01 3.15 -11.77
CA ALA A 75 4.37 4.29 -12.62
C ALA A 75 4.87 3.84 -14.00
N GLY A 76 5.67 2.77 -14.04
CA GLY A 76 6.21 2.17 -15.26
C GLY A 76 5.24 1.26 -16.04
N SER A 77 3.98 1.15 -15.62
CA SER A 77 2.97 0.26 -16.23
C SER A 77 1.80 1.04 -16.86
N ASP A 78 0.80 0.32 -17.39
CA ASP A 78 -0.47 0.90 -17.87
C ASP A 78 -1.49 1.14 -16.73
N PHE A 79 -1.04 1.11 -15.46
CA PHE A 79 -1.91 1.37 -14.32
C PHE A 79 -2.58 2.75 -14.45
N ALA A 80 -3.91 2.73 -14.50
CA ALA A 80 -4.79 3.90 -14.59
C ALA A 80 -5.76 3.99 -13.41
N GLY A 81 -5.45 3.26 -12.34
CA GLY A 81 -6.24 3.22 -11.12
C GLY A 81 -5.93 4.37 -10.15
N HIS A 82 -6.38 4.22 -8.91
CA HIS A 82 -6.17 5.22 -7.86
C HIS A 82 -5.12 4.77 -6.84
N VAL A 83 -4.26 5.69 -6.42
CA VAL A 83 -3.40 5.52 -5.24
C VAL A 83 -3.95 6.39 -4.12
N ILE A 84 -4.30 5.76 -3.01
CA ILE A 84 -4.90 6.39 -1.83
C ILE A 84 -3.87 6.37 -0.71
N LEU A 85 -3.52 7.51 -0.14
CA LEU A 85 -2.71 7.56 1.07
C LEU A 85 -3.58 7.16 2.26
N GLU A 86 -3.23 6.06 2.92
CA GLU A 86 -3.97 5.52 4.06
C GLU A 86 -3.05 5.42 5.28
N VAL A 87 -2.69 6.58 5.85
CA VAL A 87 -1.73 6.69 6.96
C VAL A 87 -2.41 7.06 8.27
N THR A 88 -1.95 6.49 9.38
CA THR A 88 -2.35 6.92 10.71
C THR A 88 -1.60 8.18 11.12
N THR A 89 -2.30 9.08 11.82
CA THR A 89 -1.71 10.29 12.43
C THR A 89 -2.06 10.39 13.90
N SER A 90 -2.37 9.26 14.53
CA SER A 90 -2.79 9.18 15.93
C SER A 90 -1.68 9.60 16.90
N ASP A 91 -0.41 9.40 16.54
CA ASP A 91 0.74 9.79 17.36
C ASP A 91 1.10 11.28 17.27
N ALA A 92 0.47 12.03 16.36
CA ALA A 92 0.72 13.46 16.24
C ALA A 92 0.15 14.23 17.45
N ARG A 93 1.00 14.98 18.14
CA ARG A 93 0.64 15.70 19.38
C ARG A 93 -0.15 16.97 19.10
N ASN A 94 -0.05 17.51 17.89
CA ASN A 94 -0.69 18.75 17.48
C ASN A 94 -0.96 18.76 15.96
N LYS A 95 -1.66 19.79 15.49
CA LYS A 95 -2.02 19.94 14.07
C LYS A 95 -0.81 20.04 13.15
N ALA A 96 0.24 20.74 13.57
CA ALA A 96 1.44 20.93 12.74
C ALA A 96 2.19 19.61 12.53
N GLU A 97 2.30 18.77 13.55
CA GLU A 97 2.86 17.42 13.42
C GLU A 97 2.02 16.54 12.50
N ARG A 98 0.68 16.57 12.63
CA ARG A 98 -0.22 15.84 11.74
C ARG A 98 -0.04 16.28 10.28
N GLU A 99 0.05 17.59 10.05
CA GLU A 99 0.27 18.15 8.72
C GLU A 99 1.62 17.71 8.14
N ALA A 100 2.68 17.71 8.95
CA ALA A 100 4.00 17.26 8.51
C ALA A 100 4.00 15.79 8.04
N LEU A 101 3.32 14.88 8.78
CA LEU A 101 3.19 13.47 8.38
C LEU A 101 2.45 13.32 7.04
N LEU A 102 1.38 14.08 6.82
CA LEU A 102 0.61 14.04 5.57
C LEU A 102 1.39 14.64 4.40
N VAL A 103 2.14 15.73 4.64
CA VAL A 103 3.03 16.34 3.63
C VAL A 103 4.12 15.36 3.22
N GLU A 104 4.77 14.70 4.18
CA GLU A 104 5.79 13.67 3.92
C GLU A 104 5.23 12.52 3.09
N SER A 105 4.07 12.00 3.48
CA SER A 105 3.39 10.90 2.76
C SER A 105 3.05 11.30 1.32
N LEU A 106 2.55 12.53 1.12
CA LEU A 106 2.22 13.06 -0.20
C LEU A 106 3.47 13.29 -1.06
N GLN A 107 4.56 13.78 -0.47
CA GLN A 107 5.83 13.96 -1.15
C GLN A 107 6.44 12.62 -1.58
N PHE A 108 6.38 11.61 -0.71
CA PHE A 108 6.81 10.24 -1.04
C PHE A 108 6.03 9.71 -2.26
N ALA A 109 4.70 9.78 -2.22
CA ALA A 109 3.86 9.29 -3.30
C ALA A 109 4.18 10.00 -4.63
N ARG A 110 4.26 11.33 -4.61
CA ARG A 110 4.62 12.12 -5.79
C ARG A 110 5.99 11.74 -6.32
N SER A 111 6.99 11.56 -5.47
CA SER A 111 8.36 11.30 -5.91
C SER A 111 8.52 9.93 -6.59
N ASN A 112 7.73 8.94 -6.18
CA ASN A 112 7.86 7.55 -6.66
C ASN A 112 6.81 7.15 -7.71
N LEU A 113 5.77 7.97 -7.94
CA LEU A 113 4.75 7.76 -8.96
C LEU A 113 4.92 8.65 -10.20
N LEU A 114 5.95 9.51 -10.22
CA LEU A 114 6.29 10.29 -11.41
C LEU A 114 6.80 9.37 -12.52
N ARG A 115 6.27 9.59 -13.72
CA ARG A 115 6.77 9.02 -14.98
C ARG A 115 7.86 9.90 -15.58
#